data_AF-A0A2V4APH0-F1
#
_entry.id   AF-A0A2V4APH0-F1
#
_cell.length_a   1.000
_cell.length_b   1.000
_cell.length_c   1.000
_cell.angle_alpha   90.00
_cell.angle_beta   90.00
_cell.angle_gamma   90.00
#
_symmetry.space_group_name_H-M   'P 1'
#
loop_
_entity.id
_entity.type
_entity.pdbx_description
1 polymer ?
#
loop_
_entity_poly.entity_id
_entity_poly.type
_entity_poly.pdbx_seq_one_letter_code
_entity_poly.pdbx_strand_id
1 'polypeptide(L)'
;MRIVLQRDMCGSGRTCPNINSTDRGTYVVQGYDVPPEQALASGQVTVEVPMSLLPELATAAPRSGLFLTDRETVLLSGDQVTDPDVLAELNMPTGENAVEVPRAMLRELEVTDAR
;
A
#
# COMPACT_ATOMS: atom_id res chain seq x y z
N MET A 1 0.60 4.94 15.31
CA MET A 1 -0.46 5.65 14.54
C MET A 1 -1.65 4.72 14.53
N ARG A 2 -2.88 5.21 14.37
CA ARG A 2 -4.03 4.31 14.27
C ARG A 2 -4.32 4.01 12.80
N ILE A 3 -4.52 2.73 12.49
CA ILE A 3 -4.94 2.28 11.15
C ILE A 3 -6.38 1.76 11.16
N VAL A 4 -7.03 1.83 10.00
CA VAL A 4 -8.37 1.27 9.75
C VAL A 4 -8.35 0.59 8.40
N LEU A 5 -8.69 -0.71 8.36
CA LEU A 5 -8.72 -1.52 7.15
C LEU A 5 -9.76 -1.00 6.16
N GLN A 6 -9.34 -0.81 4.91
CA GLN A 6 -10.18 -0.34 3.81
C GLN A 6 -10.42 -1.44 2.77
N ARG A 7 -9.37 -2.16 2.38
CA ARG A 7 -9.44 -3.22 1.37
C ARG A 7 -8.49 -4.35 1.75
N ASP A 8 -8.91 -5.59 1.55
CA ASP A 8 -8.08 -6.79 1.72
C ASP A 8 -8.32 -7.80 0.58
N MET A 9 -7.42 -8.77 0.45
CA MET A 9 -7.50 -9.80 -0.59
C MET A 9 -8.10 -11.13 -0.12
N CYS A 10 -8.20 -11.38 1.19
CA CYS A 10 -8.53 -12.72 1.70
C CYS A 10 -9.61 -12.79 2.76
N GLY A 11 -10.33 -11.70 3.04
CA GLY A 11 -11.48 -11.66 3.96
C GLY A 11 -11.16 -11.97 5.44
N SER A 12 -9.93 -12.41 5.74
CA SER A 12 -9.38 -12.57 7.10
C SER A 12 -8.67 -11.29 7.59
N GLY A 13 -8.51 -10.28 6.72
CA GLY A 13 -8.04 -8.94 7.08
C GLY A 13 -6.56 -8.73 7.36
N ARG A 14 -5.73 -9.78 7.51
CA ARG A 14 -4.36 -9.61 8.07
C ARG A 14 -3.24 -10.50 7.52
N THR A 15 -3.51 -11.45 6.61
CA THR A 15 -2.46 -12.35 6.09
C THR A 15 -2.20 -12.18 4.60
N CYS A 16 -2.71 -11.11 4.01
CA CYS A 16 -2.60 -10.83 2.58
C CYS A 16 -2.44 -9.33 2.37
N PRO A 17 -1.95 -8.91 1.18
CA PRO A 17 -1.90 -7.51 0.80
C PRO A 17 -3.22 -6.80 1.11
N ASN A 18 -3.12 -5.64 1.73
CA ASN A 18 -4.25 -4.85 2.18
C ASN A 18 -3.89 -3.37 2.26
N ILE A 19 -4.92 -2.53 2.35
CA ILE A 19 -4.81 -1.08 2.42
C ILE A 19 -5.56 -0.59 3.65
N ASN A 20 -4.90 0.24 4.45
CA ASN A 20 -5.47 0.85 5.64
C ASN A 20 -5.35 2.37 5.55
N SER A 21 -6.40 3.09 5.97
CA SER A 21 -6.31 4.53 6.22
C SER A 21 -5.70 4.79 7.59
N THR A 22 -4.90 5.85 7.72
CA THR A 22 -4.36 6.29 9.02
C THR A 22 -5.14 7.47 9.59
N ASP A 23 -5.00 7.69 10.90
CA ASP A 23 -5.48 8.89 11.61
C ASP A 23 -4.69 10.18 11.27
N ARG A 24 -3.67 10.09 10.42
CA ARG A 24 -2.82 11.22 10.00
C ARG A 24 -3.03 11.63 8.54
N GLY A 25 -4.04 11.07 7.87
CA GLY A 25 -4.35 11.41 6.48
C GLY A 25 -3.42 10.76 5.46
N THR A 26 -2.85 9.59 5.79
CA THR A 26 -2.05 8.75 4.90
C THR A 26 -2.72 7.40 4.70
N TYR A 27 -2.16 6.57 3.82
CA TYR A 27 -2.49 5.16 3.71
C TYR A 27 -1.28 4.32 4.10
N VAL A 28 -1.53 3.25 4.85
CA VAL A 28 -0.60 2.14 5.04
C VAL A 28 -0.98 1.04 4.05
N VAL A 29 -0.05 0.66 3.20
CA VAL A 29 -0.25 -0.34 2.15
C VAL A 29 0.69 -1.51 2.41
N GLN A 30 0.12 -2.67 2.69
CA GLN A 30 0.82 -3.94 2.80
C GLN A 30 0.89 -4.63 1.44
N GLY A 31 2.07 -5.11 1.06
CA GLY A 31 2.29 -5.83 -0.18
C GLY A 31 3.53 -6.72 -0.11
N TYR A 32 3.84 -7.37 -1.22
CA TYR A 32 5.02 -8.23 -1.32
C TYR A 32 6.29 -7.38 -1.35
N ASP A 33 7.30 -7.80 -0.60
CA ASP A 33 8.62 -7.20 -0.66
C ASP A 33 9.20 -7.33 -2.06
N VAL A 34 9.63 -6.20 -2.62
CA VAL A 34 10.38 -6.19 -3.88
C VAL A 34 11.71 -5.46 -3.69
N PRO A 35 12.79 -5.96 -4.31
CA PRO A 35 14.04 -5.21 -4.33
C PRO A 35 13.80 -3.87 -5.06
N PRO A 36 14.34 -2.76 -4.57
CA PRO A 36 14.17 -1.48 -5.22
C PRO A 36 14.85 -1.50 -6.60
N GLU A 37 14.08 -1.31 -7.67
CA GLU A 37 14.63 -1.18 -9.03
C GLU A 37 15.42 0.12 -9.23
N GLN A 38 15.12 1.13 -8.40
CA GLN A 38 15.74 2.45 -8.41
C GLN A 38 16.17 2.84 -7.00
N ALA A 39 17.19 3.68 -6.88
CA ALA A 39 17.60 4.20 -5.57
C ALA A 39 16.44 5.02 -4.95
N LEU A 40 15.92 4.56 -3.82
CA LEU A 40 14.91 5.26 -3.04
C LEU A 40 15.57 6.18 -2.01
N ALA A 41 14.80 7.13 -1.48
CA ALA A 41 15.26 7.91 -0.35
C ALA A 41 15.51 7.01 0.88
N SER A 42 16.33 7.49 1.83
CA SER A 42 16.58 6.75 3.06
C SER A 42 15.27 6.52 3.83
N GLY A 43 15.03 5.27 4.24
CA GLY A 43 13.79 4.89 4.93
C GLY A 43 12.62 4.56 4.01
N GLN A 44 12.80 4.63 2.68
CA GLN A 44 11.78 4.23 1.71
C GLN A 44 12.01 2.81 1.19
N VAL A 45 10.90 2.11 0.96
CA VAL A 45 10.87 0.77 0.36
C VAL A 45 9.79 0.72 -0.71
N THR A 46 9.82 -0.33 -1.55
CA THR A 46 8.78 -0.60 -2.54
C THR A 46 8.10 -1.91 -2.18
N VAL A 47 6.77 -1.92 -2.31
CA VAL A 47 5.97 -3.14 -2.22
C VAL A 47 5.21 -3.37 -3.52
N GLU A 48 5.00 -4.63 -3.88
CA GLU A 48 4.17 -5.04 -5.01
C GLU A 48 2.79 -5.46 -4.51
N VAL A 49 1.74 -4.89 -5.10
CA VAL A 49 0.34 -5.09 -4.69
C VAL A 49 -0.51 -5.50 -5.90
N PRO A 50 -1.41 -6.48 -5.78
CA PRO A 50 -2.36 -6.81 -6.86
C PRO A 50 -3.25 -5.64 -7.26
N MET A 51 -3.46 -5.43 -8.57
CA MET A 51 -4.37 -4.39 -9.07
C MET A 51 -5.83 -4.61 -8.62
N SER A 52 -6.23 -5.81 -8.24
CA SER A 52 -7.56 -6.09 -7.69
C SER A 52 -7.86 -5.31 -6.40
N LEU A 53 -6.84 -4.87 -5.66
CA LEU A 53 -7.00 -3.96 -4.51
C LEU A 53 -7.17 -2.50 -4.93
N LEU A 54 -6.73 -2.14 -6.13
CA LEU A 54 -6.70 -0.78 -6.66
C LEU A 54 -7.12 -0.76 -8.15
N PRO A 55 -8.30 -1.30 -8.51
CA PRO A 55 -8.72 -1.42 -9.91
C PRO A 55 -8.85 -0.07 -10.60
N GLU A 56 -9.11 1.00 -9.83
CA GLU A 56 -9.22 2.36 -10.32
C GLU A 56 -7.89 2.90 -10.90
N LEU A 57 -6.75 2.30 -10.50
CA LEU A 57 -5.44 2.69 -11.03
C LEU A 57 -5.21 2.25 -12.47
N ALA A 58 -6.01 1.33 -13.02
CA ALA A 58 -5.89 0.86 -14.40
C ALA A 58 -5.93 2.02 -15.43
N THR A 59 -6.63 3.11 -15.09
CA THR A 59 -6.76 4.32 -15.93
C THR A 59 -6.10 5.54 -15.31
N ALA A 60 -5.34 5.37 -14.23
CA ALA A 60 -4.72 6.49 -13.51
C ALA A 60 -3.57 7.10 -14.31
N ALA A 61 -3.46 8.43 -14.24
CA ALA A 61 -2.27 9.13 -14.71
C ALA A 61 -1.02 8.69 -13.89
N PRO A 62 0.16 8.58 -14.52
CA PRO A 62 1.41 8.25 -13.84
C PRO A 62 1.72 9.20 -12.68
N ARG A 63 2.29 8.67 -11.60
CA ARG A 63 2.69 9.43 -10.40
C ARG A 63 4.00 8.89 -9.85
N SER A 64 4.79 9.75 -9.21
CA SER A 64 6.00 9.33 -8.53
C SER A 64 5.69 8.28 -7.46
N GLY A 65 6.49 7.21 -7.42
CA GLY A 65 6.33 6.09 -6.49
C GLY A 65 5.23 5.09 -6.87
N LEU A 66 4.46 5.31 -7.93
CA LEU A 66 3.40 4.41 -8.37
C LEU A 66 3.70 3.94 -9.80
N PHE A 67 3.90 2.64 -9.97
CA PHE A 67 4.20 2.05 -11.27
C PHE A 67 3.32 0.83 -11.52
N LEU A 68 2.56 0.86 -12.63
CA LEU A 68 1.78 -0.29 -13.09
C LEU A 68 2.71 -1.27 -13.80
N THR A 69 2.68 -2.53 -13.39
CA THR A 69 3.43 -3.59 -14.07
C THR A 69 2.62 -4.17 -15.23
N ASP A 70 3.25 -4.98 -16.05
CA ASP A 70 2.60 -5.80 -17.09
C ASP A 70 1.94 -7.08 -16.52
N ARG A 71 2.01 -7.29 -15.20
CA ARG A 71 1.50 -8.48 -14.49
C ARG A 71 0.22 -8.23 -13.69
N GLU A 72 -0.53 -7.18 -14.02
CA GLU A 72 -1.73 -6.76 -13.27
C GLU A 72 -1.43 -6.48 -11.77
N THR A 73 -0.22 -5.97 -11.50
CA THR A 73 0.21 -5.52 -10.17
C THR A 73 0.68 -4.08 -10.23
N VAL A 74 0.82 -3.48 -9.05
CA VAL A 74 1.29 -2.11 -8.87
C VAL A 74 2.47 -2.14 -7.91
N LEU A 75 3.58 -1.51 -8.31
CA LEU A 75 4.67 -1.18 -7.42
C LEU A 75 4.36 0.14 -6.73
N LEU A 76 4.40 0.14 -5.41
CA LEU A 76 4.17 1.31 -4.56
C LEU A 76 5.40 1.56 -3.70
N SER A 77 6.04 2.70 -3.92
CA SER A 77 7.15 3.18 -3.10
C SER A 77 6.67 4.23 -2.12
N GLY A 78 7.06 4.08 -0.85
CA GLY A 78 6.71 4.99 0.23
C GLY A 78 7.64 4.81 1.43
N ASP A 79 7.33 5.51 2.51
CA ASP A 79 8.11 5.42 3.74
C ASP A 79 7.85 4.08 4.42
N GLN A 80 8.89 3.37 4.84
CA GLN A 80 8.72 2.08 5.50
C GLN A 80 7.98 2.26 6.81
N VAL A 81 6.92 1.47 7.02
CA VAL A 81 6.20 1.47 8.30
C VAL A 81 7.12 0.89 9.36
N THR A 82 7.40 1.68 10.40
CA THR A 82 8.25 1.30 11.53
C THR A 82 7.53 1.36 12.87
N ASP A 83 6.27 1.81 12.86
CA ASP A 83 5.44 1.92 14.06
C ASP A 83 5.09 0.51 14.59
N PRO A 84 5.56 0.12 15.79
CA PRO A 84 5.47 -1.25 16.27
C PRO A 84 4.03 -1.70 16.50
N ASP A 85 3.12 -0.79 16.87
CA ASP A 85 1.72 -1.12 17.09
C ASP A 85 1.03 -1.45 15.75
N VAL A 86 1.35 -0.69 14.70
CA VAL A 86 0.87 -0.97 13.33
C VAL A 86 1.43 -2.28 12.82
N LEU A 87 2.73 -2.51 12.98
CA LEU A 87 3.37 -3.76 12.52
C LEU A 87 2.79 -4.99 13.22
N ALA A 88 2.53 -4.91 14.52
CA ALA A 88 1.83 -5.96 15.27
C ALA A 88 0.39 -6.15 14.77
N GLU A 89 -0.30 -5.07 14.40
CA GLU A 89 -1.65 -5.14 13.87
C GLU A 89 -1.71 -5.81 12.49
N LEU A 90 -0.79 -5.45 11.59
CA LEU A 90 -0.70 -6.01 10.24
C LEU A 90 -0.37 -7.49 10.26
N ASN A 91 0.40 -7.98 11.25
CA ASN A 91 0.78 -9.39 11.38
C ASN A 91 1.33 -9.98 10.06
N MET A 92 2.23 -9.23 9.42
CA MET A 92 2.68 -9.49 8.05
C MET A 92 3.36 -10.87 7.92
N PRO A 93 3.00 -11.66 6.89
CA PRO A 93 3.74 -12.86 6.51
C PRO A 93 5.19 -12.55 6.13
N THR A 94 6.05 -13.57 6.21
CA THR A 94 7.41 -13.48 5.67
C THR A 94 7.38 -13.16 4.17
N GLY A 95 8.17 -12.19 3.73
CA GLY A 95 8.23 -11.74 2.33
C GLY A 95 7.20 -10.66 1.99
N GLU A 96 6.52 -10.11 3.00
CA GLU A 96 5.66 -8.94 2.87
C GLU A 96 6.19 -7.79 3.74
N ASN A 97 5.84 -6.58 3.34
CA ASN A 97 6.22 -5.34 4.01
C ASN A 97 5.14 -4.28 3.80
N ALA A 98 5.29 -3.16 4.48
CA ALA A 98 4.31 -2.09 4.46
C ALA A 98 4.96 -0.73 4.24
N VAL A 99 4.35 0.05 3.36
CA VAL A 99 4.70 1.44 3.09
C VAL A 99 3.59 2.37 3.56
N GLU A 100 3.99 3.52 4.09
CA GLU A 100 3.11 4.67 4.29
C GLU A 100 3.22 5.59 3.07
N VAL A 101 2.07 5.94 2.49
CA VAL A 101 1.96 6.78 1.31
C VAL A 101 0.94 7.91 1.52
N PRO A 102 1.14 9.09 0.90
CA PRO A 102 0.18 10.19 1.00
C PRO A 102 -1.14 9.85 0.28
N ARG A 103 -2.26 10.36 0.78
CA ARG A 103 -3.59 10.18 0.15
C ARG A 103 -3.63 10.55 -1.33
N ALA A 104 -2.91 11.61 -1.72
CA ALA A 104 -2.82 12.05 -3.12
C ALA A 104 -2.29 10.97 -4.08
N MET A 105 -1.52 10.00 -3.57
CA MET A 105 -1.01 8.88 -4.35
C MET A 105 -2.10 7.88 -4.71
N LEU A 106 -3.08 7.67 -3.82
CA LEU A 106 -4.22 6.76 -3.96
C LEU A 106 -5.57 7.49 -3.85
N ARG A 107 -5.66 8.70 -4.44
CA ARG A 107 -6.84 9.58 -4.36
C ARG A 107 -8.14 8.93 -4.83
N GLU A 108 -8.04 7.90 -5.67
CA GLU A 108 -9.17 7.13 -6.17
C GLU A 108 -9.90 6.36 -5.05
N LEU A 109 -9.18 5.99 -3.98
CA LEU A 109 -9.78 5.34 -2.80
C LEU A 109 -10.76 6.27 -2.08
N GLU A 110 -10.46 7.56 -2.00
CA GLU A 110 -11.31 8.54 -1.30
C GLU A 110 -12.68 8.71 -1.97
N VAL A 111 -12.75 8.50 -3.29
CA VAL A 111 -14.00 8.61 -4.06
C VAL A 111 -14.94 7.45 -3.75
N THR A 112 -14.41 6.32 -3.26
CA THR A 112 -15.19 5.11 -2.99
C THR A 112 -15.85 5.12 -1.62
N ASP A 113 -15.25 5.78 -0.62
CA ASP A 113 -15.80 5.93 0.75
C ASP A 113 -17.04 6.86 0.83
N ALA A 114 -17.38 7.56 -0.25
CA ALA A 114 -18.48 8.53 -0.29
C ALA A 114 -19.84 7.94 -0.74
N ARG A 115 -20.03 6.61 -0.70
CA ARG A 115 -21.28 5.95 -1.13
C ARG A 115 -21.91 5.06 -0.06
#